data_AF-A0A838QTG2-F1
#
_entry.id   AF-A0A838QTG2-F1
#
_cell.length_a   1.000
_cell.length_b   1.000
_cell.length_c   1.000
_cell.angle_alpha   90.00
_cell.angle_beta   90.00
_cell.angle_gamma   90.00
#
_symmetry.space_group_name_H-M   'P 1'
#
loop_
_entity.id
_entity.type
_entity.pdbx_description
1 polymer ?
#
loop_
_entity_poly.entity_id
_entity_poly.type
_entity_poly.pdbx_seq_one_letter_code
_entity_poly.pdbx_strand_id
1 'polypeptide(L)'
;MGPLKRASTSDFQFALAALTIVASPAGAQARQWQDREYGIGVVRYEAMYRYDARDVILVAPFASADTVASLSRDSLCFRQPPGCVRSYDRMIEFDYEVPGWAILEFSKDSGWVRVSLAPSQPSGPMGWVRLRPTVSTLLWSQILPRHRLFFLREPDIAFYKEPDPKSRVERQPVTHLGSKRPSYIMNPLAVRGPWLRVELLVPSTICETDIKVTPDTFWIRYLTPRGRPTVFYHTRGC
;
A
#
# COMPACT_ATOMS: atom_id res chain seq x y z
N MET A 1 -51.16 -59.24 -13.62
CA MET A 1 -50.43 -59.38 -12.33
C MET A 1 -48.98 -59.74 -12.65
N GLY A 2 -48.09 -58.76 -12.67
CA GLY A 2 -46.65 -58.96 -12.89
C GLY A 2 -45.89 -58.80 -11.58
N PRO A 3 -44.80 -59.55 -11.33
CA PRO A 3 -44.09 -59.49 -10.06
C PRO A 3 -43.15 -58.27 -10.00
N LEU A 4 -43.18 -57.61 -8.84
CA LEU A 4 -42.26 -56.58 -8.40
C LEU A 4 -40.82 -57.12 -8.34
N LYS A 5 -39.91 -56.54 -9.13
CA LYS A 5 -38.45 -56.63 -8.91
C LYS A 5 -37.96 -55.33 -8.28
N ARG A 6 -37.31 -55.47 -7.12
CA ARG A 6 -36.54 -54.43 -6.42
C ARG A 6 -35.29 -54.05 -7.24
N ALA A 7 -34.98 -52.76 -7.30
CA ALA A 7 -33.64 -52.20 -7.54
C ALA A 7 -33.47 -51.12 -6.45
N SER A 8 -32.60 -51.28 -5.44
CA SER A 8 -31.13 -51.27 -5.46
C SER A 8 -30.57 -49.89 -5.82
N THR A 9 -30.36 -49.09 -4.76
CA THR A 9 -29.26 -48.13 -4.53
C THR A 9 -28.56 -47.54 -5.75
N SER A 10 -28.67 -46.23 -5.94
CA SER A 10 -27.63 -45.43 -6.60
C SER A 10 -27.12 -44.34 -5.66
N ASP A 11 -25.80 -44.36 -5.48
CA ASP A 11 -24.99 -43.56 -4.59
C ASP A 11 -25.11 -42.05 -4.82
N PHE A 12 -25.50 -41.31 -3.77
CA PHE A 12 -25.21 -39.88 -3.65
C PHE A 12 -23.79 -39.72 -3.12
N GLN A 13 -22.81 -39.62 -4.01
CA GLN A 13 -21.48 -39.18 -3.63
C GLN A 13 -21.47 -37.65 -3.46
N PHE A 14 -21.52 -37.20 -2.21
CA PHE A 14 -21.11 -35.84 -1.84
C PHE A 14 -19.60 -35.73 -1.99
N ALA A 15 -19.14 -35.04 -3.03
CA ALA A 15 -17.75 -34.58 -3.11
C ALA A 15 -17.55 -33.47 -2.08
N LEU A 16 -17.07 -33.84 -0.90
CA LEU A 16 -16.60 -32.91 0.11
C LEU A 16 -15.25 -32.35 -0.36
N ALA A 17 -15.26 -31.19 -1.01
CA ALA A 17 -14.03 -30.45 -1.32
C ALA A 17 -13.42 -29.96 0.00
N ALA A 18 -12.45 -30.70 0.52
CA ALA A 18 -11.65 -30.29 1.66
C ALA A 18 -10.79 -29.08 1.26
N LEU A 19 -11.26 -27.88 1.59
CA LEU A 19 -10.45 -26.66 1.51
C LEU A 19 -9.33 -26.77 2.56
N THR A 20 -8.15 -27.19 2.13
CA THR A 20 -6.95 -27.16 2.96
C THR A 20 -6.54 -25.69 3.11
N ILE A 21 -6.96 -25.05 4.19
CA ILE A 21 -6.44 -23.74 4.58
C ILE A 21 -5.00 -23.98 5.06
N VAL A 22 -4.04 -23.86 4.14
CA VAL A 22 -2.63 -23.81 4.50
C VAL A 22 -2.43 -22.52 5.28
N ALA A 23 -2.30 -22.62 6.60
CA ALA A 23 -1.94 -21.51 7.45
C ALA A 23 -0.60 -20.96 6.95
N SER A 24 -0.63 -19.79 6.32
CA SER A 24 0.60 -19.13 5.88
C SER A 24 1.39 -18.73 7.13
N PRO A 25 2.71 -18.98 7.18
CA PRO A 25 3.51 -18.58 8.33
C PRO A 25 3.36 -17.06 8.53
N ALA A 26 3.16 -16.63 9.78
CA ALA A 26 2.87 -15.24 10.12
C ALA A 26 3.83 -14.21 9.48
N GLY A 27 5.10 -14.60 9.25
CA GLY A 27 6.08 -13.78 8.52
C GLY A 27 5.79 -13.58 7.02
N ALA A 28 5.22 -14.58 6.34
CA ALA A 28 4.79 -14.45 4.94
C ALA A 28 3.54 -13.56 4.83
N GLN A 29 2.62 -13.69 5.79
CA GLN A 29 1.43 -12.84 5.87
C GLN A 29 1.78 -11.38 6.18
N ALA A 30 2.74 -11.15 7.10
CA ALA A 30 3.28 -9.82 7.38
C ALA A 30 3.96 -9.20 6.14
N ARG A 31 4.74 -9.98 5.37
CA ARG A 31 5.34 -9.49 4.11
C ARG A 31 4.29 -9.15 3.04
N GLN A 32 3.26 -9.97 2.89
CA GLN A 32 2.15 -9.69 1.95
C GLN A 32 1.35 -8.45 2.34
N TRP A 33 1.20 -8.19 3.64
CA TRP A 33 0.56 -6.98 4.14
C TRP A 33 1.38 -5.72 3.80
N GLN A 34 2.67 -5.76 4.09
CA GLN A 34 3.63 -4.67 3.82
C GLN A 34 3.72 -4.33 2.33
N ASP A 35 3.53 -5.34 1.49
CA ASP A 35 3.52 -5.22 0.05
C ASP A 35 2.28 -4.49 -0.50
N ARG A 36 1.19 -4.39 0.28
CA ARG A 36 -0.10 -3.83 -0.15
C ARG A 36 -0.45 -2.50 0.51
N GLU A 37 0.10 -2.23 1.70
CA GLU A 37 -0.31 -1.07 2.50
C GLU A 37 -0.08 0.25 1.76
N TYR A 38 1.11 0.44 1.21
CA TYR A 38 1.45 1.68 0.49
C TYR A 38 1.58 1.49 -1.03
N GLY A 39 1.76 0.26 -1.51
CA GLY A 39 1.95 0.02 -2.95
C GLY A 39 3.17 0.76 -3.52
N ILE A 40 3.17 1.00 -4.84
CA ILE A 40 4.22 1.71 -5.60
C ILE A 40 3.92 3.21 -5.76
N GLY A 41 2.70 3.60 -5.41
CA GLY A 41 2.18 4.96 -5.48
C GLY A 41 0.71 4.97 -5.09
N VAL A 42 0.03 6.06 -5.38
CA VAL A 42 -1.40 6.25 -5.12
C VAL A 42 -2.14 6.65 -6.38
N VAL A 43 -3.37 6.16 -6.51
CA VAL A 43 -4.35 6.70 -7.44
C VAL A 43 -5.16 7.77 -6.72
N ARG A 44 -5.22 8.96 -7.32
CA ARG A 44 -6.03 10.09 -6.89
C ARG A 44 -7.10 10.41 -7.93
N TYR A 45 -8.26 10.83 -7.44
CA TYR A 45 -9.34 11.39 -8.26
C TYR A 45 -9.46 12.88 -7.98
N GLU A 46 -9.58 13.70 -9.00
CA GLU A 46 -9.76 15.15 -8.82
C GLU A 46 -11.10 15.48 -8.15
N ALA A 47 -12.14 14.69 -8.44
CA ALA A 47 -13.47 14.85 -7.89
C ALA A 47 -13.67 14.23 -6.48
N MET A 48 -12.61 13.70 -5.86
CA MET A 48 -12.74 12.97 -4.59
C MET A 48 -13.29 13.84 -3.45
N TYR A 49 -13.01 15.15 -3.49
CA TYR A 49 -13.55 16.14 -2.54
C TYR A 49 -15.05 16.41 -2.66
N ARG A 50 -15.65 16.10 -3.81
CA ARG A 50 -17.08 16.35 -4.03
C ARG A 50 -17.95 15.17 -3.62
N TYR A 51 -17.39 14.10 -3.06
CA TYR A 51 -18.10 12.85 -2.72
C TYR A 51 -18.88 12.23 -3.90
N ASP A 52 -18.60 12.69 -5.12
CA ASP A 52 -19.34 12.39 -6.36
C ASP A 52 -18.46 11.68 -7.38
N ALA A 53 -17.25 11.23 -6.99
CA ALA A 53 -16.45 10.36 -7.84
C ALA A 53 -17.26 9.06 -8.07
N ARG A 54 -17.85 8.90 -9.25
CA ARG A 54 -18.63 7.72 -9.68
C ARG A 54 -17.83 6.82 -10.60
N ASP A 55 -16.53 6.73 -10.41
CA ASP A 55 -15.65 5.96 -11.28
C ASP A 55 -15.28 4.59 -10.71
N VAL A 56 -15.00 3.72 -11.67
CA VAL A 56 -15.28 2.30 -11.64
C VAL A 56 -14.03 1.51 -11.29
N ILE A 57 -14.13 0.65 -10.28
CA ILE A 57 -13.11 -0.36 -10.00
C ILE A 57 -13.57 -1.69 -10.62
N LEU A 58 -12.79 -2.20 -11.57
CA LEU A 58 -13.03 -3.48 -12.24
C LEU A 58 -12.36 -4.63 -11.49
N VAL A 59 -12.89 -5.84 -11.63
CA VAL A 59 -12.25 -7.06 -11.11
C VAL A 59 -11.14 -7.57 -12.04
N ALA A 60 -11.22 -7.27 -13.34
CA ALA A 60 -10.19 -7.58 -14.34
C ALA A 60 -10.17 -6.51 -15.46
N PRO A 61 -9.00 -6.23 -16.08
CA PRO A 61 -8.90 -5.29 -17.19
C PRO A 61 -9.36 -5.93 -18.50
N PHE A 62 -10.29 -5.31 -19.23
CA PHE A 62 -10.62 -5.67 -20.61
C PHE A 62 -11.08 -4.42 -21.38
N ALA A 63 -10.81 -4.37 -22.69
CA ALA A 63 -10.88 -3.15 -23.50
C ALA A 63 -12.28 -2.51 -23.59
N SER A 64 -13.34 -3.31 -23.46
CA SER A 64 -14.75 -2.89 -23.56
C SER A 64 -15.44 -2.66 -22.21
N ALA A 65 -14.69 -2.67 -21.09
CA ALA A 65 -15.27 -2.47 -19.78
C ALA A 65 -15.59 -1.00 -19.51
N ASP A 66 -16.87 -0.65 -19.51
CA ASP A 66 -17.31 0.72 -19.28
C ASP A 66 -17.70 1.01 -17.82
N THR A 67 -18.22 0.02 -17.06
CA THR A 67 -18.60 0.19 -15.63
C THR A 67 -18.81 -1.16 -14.90
N VAL A 68 -18.21 -1.40 -13.72
CA VAL A 68 -18.42 -2.64 -12.90
C VAL A 68 -18.59 -2.39 -11.38
N ALA A 69 -18.33 -1.17 -10.86
CA ALA A 69 -18.65 -0.80 -9.47
C ALA A 69 -18.97 0.70 -9.35
N SER A 70 -19.89 1.07 -8.47
CA SER A 70 -20.22 2.45 -8.09
C SER A 70 -19.73 2.74 -6.68
N LEU A 71 -19.03 3.87 -6.50
CA LEU A 71 -18.70 4.43 -5.18
C LEU A 71 -20.00 4.88 -4.50
N SER A 72 -20.48 4.12 -3.50
CA SER A 72 -21.43 4.63 -2.51
C SER A 72 -20.67 5.07 -1.26
N ARG A 73 -21.24 5.99 -0.48
CA ARG A 73 -20.64 6.55 0.74
C ARG A 73 -20.07 5.47 1.68
N ASP A 74 -20.69 4.29 1.71
CA ASP A 74 -20.37 3.26 2.71
C ASP A 74 -19.89 1.92 2.10
N SER A 75 -19.97 1.73 0.78
CA SER A 75 -19.57 0.47 0.12
C SER A 75 -19.39 0.56 -1.40
N LEU A 76 -18.37 -0.12 -1.91
CA LEU A 76 -18.17 -0.48 -3.31
C LEU A 76 -18.75 -1.87 -3.55
N CYS A 77 -19.84 -1.99 -4.29
CA CYS A 77 -20.39 -3.29 -4.65
C CYS A 77 -19.95 -3.68 -6.07
N PHE A 78 -19.31 -4.84 -6.17
CA PHE A 78 -18.89 -5.48 -7.41
C PHE A 78 -20.02 -6.35 -7.92
N ARG A 79 -20.35 -6.24 -9.21
CA ARG A 79 -21.35 -7.13 -9.84
C ARG A 79 -20.81 -8.55 -10.05
N GLN A 80 -19.51 -8.70 -10.29
CA GLN A 80 -18.87 -10.00 -10.56
C GLN A 80 -17.41 -10.03 -10.06
N PRO A 81 -17.06 -10.91 -9.10
CA PRO A 81 -17.95 -11.69 -8.26
C PRO A 81 -18.85 -10.77 -7.39
N PRO A 82 -20.06 -11.19 -7.01
CA PRO A 82 -20.92 -10.39 -6.15
C PRO A 82 -20.26 -10.19 -4.78
N GLY A 83 -20.00 -8.95 -4.40
CA GLY A 83 -19.41 -8.63 -3.11
C GLY A 83 -19.31 -7.13 -2.89
N CYS A 84 -19.44 -6.68 -1.65
CA CYS A 84 -19.31 -5.26 -1.31
C CYS A 84 -18.09 -5.03 -0.41
N VAL A 85 -17.37 -3.94 -0.67
CA VAL A 85 -16.15 -3.55 0.04
C VAL A 85 -16.33 -2.14 0.60
N ARG A 86 -16.17 -1.95 1.91
CA ARG A 86 -16.15 -0.61 2.51
C ARG A 86 -14.83 0.08 2.14
N SER A 87 -14.87 1.03 1.20
CA SER A 87 -13.67 1.53 0.51
C SER A 87 -13.06 2.79 1.13
N TYR A 88 -13.88 3.74 1.59
CA TYR A 88 -13.38 5.07 1.97
C TYR A 88 -12.57 5.05 3.28
N ASP A 89 -13.00 4.29 4.29
CA ASP A 89 -12.32 4.18 5.59
C ASP A 89 -10.93 3.52 5.52
N ARG A 90 -10.52 3.04 4.34
CA ARG A 90 -9.33 2.22 4.16
C ARG A 90 -8.38 2.79 3.10
N MET A 91 -8.59 4.01 2.63
CA MET A 91 -7.66 4.66 1.69
C MET A 91 -6.39 5.14 2.40
N ILE A 92 -5.30 5.28 1.64
CA ILE A 92 -4.08 5.91 2.14
C ILE A 92 -4.29 7.42 2.06
N GLU A 93 -4.25 8.10 3.20
CA GLU A 93 -4.05 9.54 3.21
C GLU A 93 -2.58 9.80 2.86
N PHE A 94 -2.33 10.56 1.79
CA PHE A 94 -0.98 10.92 1.35
C PHE A 94 -0.77 12.43 1.29
N ASP A 95 -1.79 13.22 1.52
CA ASP A 95 -1.66 14.67 1.72
C ASP A 95 -2.84 15.09 2.60
N TYR A 96 -2.82 16.31 3.14
CA TYR A 96 -3.80 16.74 4.15
C TYR A 96 -5.23 16.59 3.62
N GLU A 97 -5.98 15.65 4.19
CA GLU A 97 -7.33 15.28 3.74
C GLU A 97 -7.42 14.83 2.27
N VAL A 98 -6.31 14.32 1.71
CA VAL A 98 -6.26 13.75 0.36
C VAL A 98 -6.05 12.24 0.45
N PRO A 99 -7.13 11.44 0.32
CA PRO A 99 -7.02 9.99 0.26
C PRO A 99 -6.73 9.49 -1.16
N GLY A 100 -6.11 8.31 -1.26
CA GLY A 100 -5.86 7.60 -2.50
C GLY A 100 -5.79 6.08 -2.31
N TRP A 101 -5.89 5.32 -3.40
CA TRP A 101 -5.73 3.86 -3.35
C TRP A 101 -4.30 3.46 -3.70
N ALA A 102 -3.75 2.52 -2.93
CA ALA A 102 -2.41 1.98 -3.14
C ALA A 102 -2.31 1.31 -4.52
N ILE A 103 -1.43 1.79 -5.39
CA ILE A 103 -1.13 1.13 -6.67
C ILE A 103 -0.28 -0.10 -6.40
N LEU A 104 -0.72 -1.28 -6.83
CA LEU A 104 0.02 -2.52 -6.70
C LEU A 104 0.86 -2.81 -7.94
N GLU A 105 0.30 -2.56 -9.12
CA GLU A 105 0.94 -2.76 -10.42
C GLU A 105 0.23 -1.95 -11.51
N PHE A 106 0.93 -1.72 -12.62
CA PHE A 106 0.38 -1.17 -13.86
C PHE A 106 0.06 -2.31 -14.83
N SER A 107 -0.97 -2.14 -15.67
CA SER A 107 -1.18 -3.03 -16.82
C SER A 107 -0.04 -2.88 -17.83
N LYS A 108 0.12 -3.86 -18.72
CA LYS A 108 1.19 -3.86 -19.74
C LYS A 108 1.15 -2.62 -20.64
N ASP A 109 -0.04 -2.13 -20.96
CA ASP A 109 -0.28 -0.94 -21.78
C ASP A 109 -0.28 0.36 -20.95
N SER A 110 -0.09 0.28 -19.63
CA SER A 110 -0.22 1.39 -18.68
C SER A 110 -1.56 2.12 -18.70
N GLY A 111 -2.59 1.56 -19.36
CA GLY A 111 -3.95 2.12 -19.39
C GLY A 111 -4.73 1.85 -18.11
N TRP A 112 -4.23 0.95 -17.26
CA TRP A 112 -4.87 0.53 -16.03
C TRP A 112 -3.86 0.41 -14.90
N VAL A 113 -4.35 0.56 -13.67
CA VAL A 113 -3.61 0.30 -12.45
C VAL A 113 -4.40 -0.63 -11.56
N ARG A 114 -3.74 -1.66 -11.05
CA ARG A 114 -4.32 -2.51 -10.01
C ARG A 114 -4.11 -1.84 -8.67
N VAL A 115 -5.16 -1.74 -7.87
CA VAL A 115 -5.14 -1.08 -6.58
C VAL A 115 -5.60 -2.00 -5.45
N SER A 116 -5.12 -1.73 -4.24
CA SER A 116 -5.66 -2.31 -3.01
C SER A 116 -6.80 -1.44 -2.48
N LEU A 117 -7.94 -2.05 -2.16
CA LEU A 117 -9.11 -1.38 -1.59
C LEU A 117 -9.20 -1.53 -0.07
N ALA A 118 -8.39 -2.42 0.49
CA ALA A 118 -8.17 -2.56 1.92
C ALA A 118 -6.67 -2.75 2.17
N PRO A 119 -5.83 -1.70 1.95
CA PRO A 119 -4.39 -1.74 2.20
C PRO A 119 -4.03 -2.21 3.61
N SER A 120 -4.88 -1.97 4.60
CA SER A 120 -4.70 -2.46 5.97
C SER A 120 -4.99 -3.97 6.16
N GLN A 121 -5.36 -4.70 5.10
CA GLN A 121 -5.70 -6.13 5.16
C GLN A 121 -4.86 -6.93 4.13
N PRO A 122 -4.06 -7.93 4.56
CA PRO A 122 -3.22 -8.71 3.66
C PRO A 122 -4.00 -9.43 2.56
N SER A 123 -5.20 -9.93 2.87
CA SER A 123 -6.14 -10.56 1.93
C SER A 123 -7.22 -9.60 1.43
N GLY A 124 -6.99 -8.29 1.59
CA GLY A 124 -7.93 -7.25 1.21
C GLY A 124 -8.32 -7.31 -0.26
N PRO A 125 -9.54 -6.89 -0.60
CA PRO A 125 -10.00 -6.81 -1.98
C PRO A 125 -9.11 -5.89 -2.82
N MET A 126 -8.94 -6.27 -4.08
CA MET A 126 -8.18 -5.55 -5.08
C MET A 126 -9.07 -5.31 -6.30
N GLY A 127 -8.72 -4.31 -7.09
CA GLY A 127 -9.36 -4.11 -8.38
C GLY A 127 -8.51 -3.27 -9.33
N TRP A 128 -8.98 -3.10 -10.55
CA TRP A 128 -8.33 -2.35 -11.61
C TRP A 128 -9.05 -1.03 -11.83
N VAL A 129 -8.29 0.06 -11.87
CA VAL A 129 -8.75 1.40 -12.19
C VAL A 129 -8.22 1.78 -13.56
N ARG A 130 -9.10 2.27 -14.44
CA ARG A 130 -8.70 2.80 -15.75
C ARG A 130 -8.09 4.18 -15.56
N LEU A 131 -6.91 4.41 -16.12
CA LEU A 131 -6.35 5.75 -16.16
C LEU A 131 -7.11 6.58 -17.20
N ARG A 132 -7.53 7.78 -16.79
CA ARG A 132 -8.30 8.75 -17.57
C ARG A 132 -7.84 10.16 -17.15
N PRO A 133 -8.13 11.22 -17.91
CA PRO A 133 -7.70 12.58 -17.54
C PRO A 133 -8.09 13.02 -16.11
N THR A 134 -9.21 12.52 -15.58
CA THR A 134 -9.71 12.81 -14.22
C THR A 134 -9.10 11.94 -13.12
N VAL A 135 -8.27 10.96 -13.49
CA VAL A 135 -7.65 9.96 -12.61
C VAL A 135 -6.13 10.08 -12.76
N SER A 136 -5.49 10.61 -11.72
CA SER A 136 -4.03 10.79 -11.70
C SER A 136 -3.36 9.70 -10.86
N THR A 137 -2.15 9.33 -11.27
CA THR A 137 -1.26 8.49 -10.48
C THR A 137 -0.14 9.35 -9.92
N LEU A 138 0.19 9.14 -8.65
CA LEU A 138 1.33 9.78 -8.01
C LEU A 138 2.23 8.68 -7.45
N LEU A 139 3.48 8.65 -7.92
CA LEU A 139 4.44 7.66 -7.45
C LEU A 139 5.14 8.14 -6.19
N TRP A 140 5.48 7.22 -5.30
CA TRP A 140 6.23 7.57 -4.08
C TRP A 140 7.59 8.18 -4.37
N SER A 141 8.20 7.83 -5.51
CA SER A 141 9.44 8.45 -6.01
C SER A 141 9.30 9.94 -6.32
N GLN A 142 8.08 10.42 -6.59
CA GLN A 142 7.79 11.82 -6.89
C GLN A 142 7.39 12.59 -5.62
N ILE A 143 6.72 11.91 -4.69
CA ILE A 143 6.16 12.50 -3.47
C ILE A 143 7.24 12.59 -2.38
N LEU A 144 7.80 11.45 -1.95
CA LEU A 144 8.61 11.36 -0.73
C LEU A 144 9.81 12.31 -0.69
N PRO A 145 10.55 12.56 -1.79
CA PRO A 145 11.67 13.50 -1.77
C PRO A 145 11.32 14.95 -1.43
N ARG A 146 10.03 15.29 -1.31
CA ARG A 146 9.52 16.64 -1.00
C ARG A 146 9.11 16.82 0.46
N HIS A 147 9.15 15.77 1.28
CA HIS A 147 8.64 15.80 2.64
C HIS A 147 9.72 15.44 3.64
N ARG A 148 9.55 15.87 4.90
CA ARG A 148 10.31 15.33 6.03
C ARG A 148 9.88 13.89 6.29
N LEU A 149 10.85 12.97 6.36
CA LEU A 149 10.60 11.54 6.37
C LEU A 149 10.99 10.88 7.69
N PHE A 150 10.36 9.74 7.93
CA PHE A 150 10.57 8.84 9.07
C PHE A 150 10.59 7.40 8.55
N PHE A 151 11.37 6.52 9.18
CA PHE A 151 11.31 5.10 8.85
C PHE A 151 9.95 4.52 9.25
N LEU A 152 9.34 3.77 8.33
CA LEU A 152 8.07 3.09 8.61
C LEU A 152 8.23 2.02 9.69
N ARG A 153 9.38 1.33 9.69
CA ARG A 153 9.63 0.16 10.52
C ARG A 153 11.09 0.10 10.94
N GLU A 154 11.33 -0.43 12.13
CA GLU A 154 12.68 -0.61 12.68
C GLU A 154 13.62 -1.47 11.80
N PRO A 155 13.17 -2.59 11.19
CA PRO A 155 14.03 -3.36 10.30
C PRO A 155 14.46 -2.65 9.02
N ASP A 156 13.78 -1.54 8.65
CA ASP A 156 14.13 -0.74 7.47
C ASP A 156 15.23 0.30 7.78
N ILE A 157 15.59 0.49 9.05
CA ILE A 157 16.61 1.45 9.47
C ILE A 157 17.98 0.97 8.97
N ALA A 158 18.45 1.61 7.90
CA ALA A 158 19.77 1.37 7.34
C ALA A 158 20.30 2.66 6.71
N PHE A 159 21.55 2.99 7.04
CA PHE A 159 22.27 4.15 6.54
C PHE A 159 23.47 3.72 5.70
N TYR A 160 23.84 4.54 4.73
CA TYR A 160 24.87 4.23 3.75
C TYR A 160 25.70 5.47 3.45
N LYS A 161 27.01 5.28 3.20
CA LYS A 161 27.89 6.39 2.77
C LYS A 161 27.64 6.79 1.32
N GLU A 162 27.23 5.82 0.50
CA GLU A 162 27.01 5.95 -0.93
C GLU A 162 25.70 5.22 -1.32
N PRO A 163 25.15 5.46 -2.53
CA PRO A 163 23.97 4.73 -3.01
C PRO A 163 24.30 3.29 -3.46
N ASP A 164 24.96 2.53 -2.57
CA ASP A 164 25.41 1.15 -2.74
C ASP A 164 25.13 0.34 -1.46
N PRO A 165 24.46 -0.83 -1.52
CA PRO A 165 24.21 -1.67 -0.35
C PRO A 165 25.48 -2.10 0.41
N LYS A 166 26.63 -2.15 -0.26
CA LYS A 166 27.91 -2.51 0.35
C LYS A 166 28.50 -1.39 1.21
N SER A 167 28.03 -0.15 1.05
CA SER A 167 28.50 1.02 1.80
C SER A 167 27.74 1.25 3.12
N ARG A 168 27.09 0.20 3.64
CA ARG A 168 26.28 0.27 4.86
C ARG A 168 27.11 0.77 6.04
N VAL A 169 26.52 1.67 6.80
CA VAL A 169 27.06 2.21 8.05
C VAL A 169 26.23 1.66 9.20
N GLU A 170 26.90 1.07 10.18
CA GLU A 170 26.26 0.70 11.43
C GLU A 170 26.04 1.95 12.27
N ARG A 171 24.77 2.20 12.63
CA ARG A 171 24.37 3.27 13.53
C ARG A 171 23.36 2.69 14.50
N GLN A 172 23.58 2.92 15.79
CA GLN A 172 22.63 2.47 16.80
C GLN A 172 21.30 3.21 16.63
N PRO A 173 20.17 2.52 16.58
CA PRO A 173 18.86 3.16 16.59
C PRO A 173 18.75 4.09 17.81
N VAL A 174 18.46 5.37 17.59
CA VAL A 174 18.27 6.31 18.69
C VAL A 174 16.82 6.27 19.15
N THR A 175 16.63 5.81 20.38
CA THR A 175 15.32 5.73 21.03
C THR A 175 15.11 6.98 21.87
N HIS A 176 14.01 7.70 21.64
CA HIS A 176 13.63 8.87 22.42
C HIS A 176 13.12 8.45 23.82
N LEU A 177 13.35 9.30 24.85
CA LEU A 177 12.83 9.10 26.21
C LEU A 177 11.29 8.99 26.19
N GLY A 178 10.76 7.81 26.50
CA GLY A 178 9.32 7.55 26.51
C GLY A 178 8.72 7.08 25.17
N SER A 179 9.49 7.08 24.07
CA SER A 179 9.12 6.34 22.86
C SER A 179 9.83 5.00 22.87
N LYS A 180 9.10 3.90 22.65
CA LYS A 180 9.73 2.59 22.41
C LYS A 180 10.23 2.42 20.97
N ARG A 181 10.03 3.42 20.10
CA ARG A 181 10.38 3.33 18.68
C ARG A 181 11.58 4.22 18.37
N PRO A 182 12.67 3.66 17.82
CA PRO A 182 13.75 4.48 17.31
C PRO A 182 13.22 5.40 16.21
N SER A 183 13.52 6.69 16.30
CA SER A 183 12.94 7.69 15.41
C SER A 183 14.03 8.62 14.91
N TYR A 184 14.17 8.71 13.60
CA TYR A 184 15.04 9.64 12.92
C TYR A 184 14.18 10.60 12.12
N ILE A 185 14.43 11.90 12.28
CA ILE A 185 13.87 12.91 11.39
C ILE A 185 14.83 13.02 10.21
N MET A 186 14.31 12.84 8.99
CA MET A 186 15.12 12.85 7.77
C MET A 186 14.64 13.94 6.83
N ASN A 187 15.48 14.93 6.53
CA ASN A 187 15.19 15.92 5.49
C ASN A 187 15.84 15.47 4.17
N PRO A 188 15.07 15.26 3.09
CA PRO A 188 15.61 14.90 1.78
C PRO A 188 16.56 15.97 1.21
N LEU A 189 17.65 15.52 0.59
CA LEU A 189 18.64 16.38 -0.06
C LEU A 189 18.81 16.08 -1.55
N ALA A 190 18.90 14.79 -1.93
CA ALA A 190 19.11 14.38 -3.32
C ALA A 190 18.61 12.96 -3.60
N VAL A 191 18.15 12.70 -4.83
CA VAL A 191 17.64 11.39 -5.27
C VAL A 191 18.60 10.73 -6.25
N ARG A 192 18.82 9.42 -6.12
CA ARG A 192 19.45 8.57 -7.14
C ARG A 192 18.75 7.21 -7.21
N GLY A 193 17.78 7.08 -8.11
CA GLY A 193 16.97 5.86 -8.22
C GLY A 193 16.22 5.57 -6.91
N PRO A 194 16.37 4.38 -6.30
CA PRO A 194 15.73 4.04 -5.02
C PRO A 194 16.46 4.61 -3.80
N TRP A 195 17.50 5.41 -4.01
CA TRP A 195 18.31 6.01 -2.97
C TRP A 195 17.96 7.46 -2.74
N LEU A 196 17.89 7.84 -1.48
CA LEU A 196 17.67 9.22 -1.05
C LEU A 196 18.82 9.61 -0.13
N ARG A 197 19.51 10.69 -0.50
CA ARG A 197 20.43 11.37 0.40
C ARG A 197 19.59 12.22 1.34
N VAL A 198 19.80 12.07 2.64
CA VAL A 198 19.05 12.75 3.68
C VAL A 198 19.99 13.41 4.68
N GLU A 199 19.60 14.58 5.15
CA GLU A 199 20.08 15.15 6.39
C GLU A 199 19.36 14.45 7.55
N LEU A 200 20.13 13.89 8.47
CA LEU A 200 19.65 13.12 9.60
C LEU A 200 19.67 13.99 10.86
N LEU A 201 18.49 14.16 11.45
CA LEU A 201 18.32 14.80 12.75
C LEU A 201 17.90 13.71 13.77
N VAL A 202 18.68 13.63 14.85
CA VAL A 202 18.42 12.76 16.02
C VAL A 202 17.24 13.37 16.81
N PRO A 203 16.31 12.59 17.40
CA PRO A 203 14.95 13.07 17.59
C PRO A 203 14.86 14.29 18.49
N SER A 204 14.13 15.27 17.97
CA SER A 204 13.23 16.16 18.69
C SER A 204 11.88 15.48 18.83
N THR A 205 11.06 15.87 19.80
CA THR A 205 9.67 15.43 19.82
C THR A 205 9.06 15.75 18.45
N ILE A 206 8.07 14.94 18.04
CA ILE A 206 7.48 14.94 16.69
C ILE A 206 7.04 16.35 16.24
N CYS A 207 6.93 17.31 17.17
CA CYS A 207 6.44 18.67 16.98
C CYS A 207 7.41 19.79 17.42
N GLU A 208 8.62 19.51 17.93
CA GLU A 208 9.51 20.56 18.45
C GLU A 208 10.52 21.05 17.40
N THR A 209 10.57 22.37 17.22
CA THR A 209 11.34 23.07 16.19
C THR A 209 12.80 23.35 16.55
N ASP A 210 13.22 23.16 17.81
CA ASP A 210 14.46 23.77 18.31
C ASP A 210 15.42 22.78 18.98
N ILE A 211 15.88 21.76 18.24
CA ILE A 211 17.04 20.96 18.68
C ILE A 211 18.25 21.25 17.81
N LYS A 212 19.28 21.82 18.43
CA LYS A 212 20.61 22.00 17.84
C LYS A 212 21.33 20.65 17.80
N VAL A 213 20.99 19.83 16.81
CA VAL A 213 21.78 18.64 16.45
C VAL A 213 22.73 19.03 15.32
N THR A 214 24.00 18.62 15.38
CA THR A 214 24.88 18.70 14.22
C THR A 214 24.33 17.74 13.16
N PRO A 215 23.86 18.23 12.00
CA PRO A 215 23.27 17.37 10.99
C PRO A 215 24.33 16.45 10.38
N ASP A 216 24.07 15.14 10.42
CA ASP A 216 24.83 14.18 9.64
C ASP A 216 24.12 13.92 8.31
N THR A 217 24.86 13.60 7.25
CA THR A 217 24.26 13.25 5.96
C THR A 217 24.51 11.79 5.61
N PHE A 218 23.45 11.09 5.20
CA PHE A 218 23.54 9.68 4.75
C PHE A 218 22.72 9.44 3.49
N TRP A 219 23.03 8.35 2.81
CA TRP A 219 22.10 7.73 1.89
C TRP A 219 21.23 6.72 2.64
N ILE A 220 19.97 6.62 2.24
CA ILE A 220 19.02 5.59 2.66
C ILE A 220 18.38 4.97 1.41
N ARG A 221 17.91 3.72 1.52
CA ARG A 221 16.97 3.17 0.55
C ARG A 221 15.57 3.59 0.97
N TYR A 222 15.04 4.63 0.33
CA TYR A 222 13.68 5.13 0.60
C TYR A 222 12.59 4.35 -0.15
N LEU A 223 12.99 3.61 -1.18
CA LEU A 223 12.14 2.68 -1.92
C LEU A 223 12.73 1.28 -1.97
N THR A 224 11.86 0.28 -1.91
CA THR A 224 12.16 -1.10 -2.27
C THR A 224 12.43 -1.22 -3.77
N PRO A 225 13.02 -2.34 -4.27
CA PRO A 225 13.21 -2.56 -5.71
C PRO A 225 11.91 -2.52 -6.53
N ARG A 226 10.75 -2.71 -5.88
CA ARG A 226 9.43 -2.62 -6.52
C ARG A 226 8.84 -1.21 -6.49
N GLY A 227 9.55 -0.21 -5.97
CA GLY A 227 9.06 1.18 -5.86
C GLY A 227 8.17 1.46 -4.66
N ARG A 228 8.15 0.57 -3.66
CA ARG A 228 7.37 0.75 -2.42
C ARG A 228 8.14 1.51 -1.35
N PRO A 229 7.50 2.32 -0.50
CA PRO A 229 8.20 3.12 0.50
C PRO A 229 8.75 2.24 1.64
N THR A 230 9.92 2.63 2.14
CA THR A 230 10.48 2.17 3.43
C THR A 230 10.44 3.29 4.49
N VAL A 231 10.11 4.49 4.03
CA VAL A 231 9.98 5.72 4.81
C VAL A 231 8.68 6.43 4.44
N PHE A 232 8.15 7.24 5.33
CA PHE A 232 6.92 7.99 5.12
C PHE A 232 6.95 9.30 5.91
N TYR A 233 5.89 10.11 5.78
CA TYR A 233 5.73 11.37 6.49
C TYR A 233 4.36 11.45 7.16
N HIS A 234 4.21 12.34 8.11
CA HIS A 234 2.91 12.64 8.70
C HIS A 234 2.11 13.53 7.74
N THR A 235 0.92 13.07 7.31
CA THR A 235 0.04 13.83 6.42
C THR A 235 -0.78 14.89 7.14
N ARG A 236 -1.01 14.67 8.43
CA ARG A 236 -1.58 15.65 9.35
C ARG A 236 -0.44 16.20 10.17
N GLY A 237 -0.51 17.50 10.46
CA GLY A 237 0.51 18.22 11.21
C GLY A 237 0.94 17.48 12.48
N CYS A 238 2.09 17.90 13.00
CA CYS A 238 2.56 17.44 14.29
C CYS A 238 1.64 17.94 15.40
#